data_AF-A0A7J2L711-F1
#
_entry.id   AF-A0A7J2L711-F1
#
_cell.length_a   1.000
_cell.length_b   1.000
_cell.length_c   1.000
_cell.angle_alpha   90.00
_cell.angle_beta   90.00
_cell.angle_gamma   90.00
#
_symmetry.space_group_name_H-M   'P 1'
#
loop_
_entity.id
_entity.type
_entity.pdbx_description
1 polymer ?
#
loop_
_entity_poly.entity_id
_entity_poly.type
_entity_poly.pdbx_seq_one_letter_code
_entity_poly.pdbx_strand_id
1 'polypeptide(L)' 'MSHEKIARKIIERMREVLVAKKSELVELVKNDINPSDPARVVDAVTKKLVERGLITPVYGFETTFAITRKGMKEF' A
#
# COMPACT_ATOMS: atom_id res chain seq x y z
N MET A 1 -11.91 -2.13 10.62
CA MET A 1 -11.84 -2.62 9.21
C MET A 1 -10.79 -3.70 9.12
N SER A 2 -10.99 -4.71 8.26
CA SER A 2 -9.97 -5.75 8.03
C SER A 2 -8.81 -5.21 7.20
N HIS A 3 -7.61 -5.77 7.36
CA HIS A 3 -6.43 -5.46 6.54
C HIS A 3 -6.68 -5.60 5.03
N GLU A 4 -7.67 -6.41 4.64
CA GLU A 4 -8.03 -6.65 3.24
C GLU A 4 -8.70 -5.45 2.57
N LYS A 5 -9.57 -4.72 3.29
CA LYS A 5 -10.16 -3.49 2.75
C LYS A 5 -9.10 -2.41 2.54
N ILE A 6 -8.11 -2.33 3.43
CA ILE A 6 -6.98 -1.41 3.32
C ILE A 6 -6.07 -1.81 2.15
N ALA A 7 -5.78 -3.10 2.00
CA ALA A 7 -5.01 -3.61 0.88
C ALA A 7 -5.66 -3.27 -0.48
N ARG A 8 -6.99 -3.39 -0.57
CA ARG A 8 -7.76 -2.98 -1.74
C ARG A 8 -7.61 -1.49 -2.04
N LYS A 9 -7.80 -0.64 -1.03
CA LYS A 9 -7.65 0.80 -1.17
C LYS A 9 -6.25 1.20 -1.62
N ILE A 10 -5.21 0.59 -1.05
CA ILE A 10 -3.82 0.83 -1.45
C ILE A 10 -3.59 0.43 -2.91
N ILE A 11 -4.03 -0.76 -3.34
CA ILE A 11 -3.84 -1.21 -4.72
C ILE A 11 -4.62 -0.34 -5.71
N GLU A 12 -5.88 -0.01 -5.41
CA GLU A 12 -6.69 0.90 -6.24
C GLU A 12 -5.97 2.24 -6.43
N ARG A 13 -5.49 2.84 -5.33
CA ARG A 13 -4.72 4.08 -5.41
C ARG A 13 -3.45 3.91 -6.26
N MET A 14 -2.70 2.83 -6.06
CA MET A 14 -1.46 2.58 -6.79
C MET A 14 -1.68 2.29 -8.28
N ARG A 15 -2.87 1.81 -8.69
CA ARG A 15 -3.22 1.68 -10.12
C ARG A 15 -3.35 3.03 -10.81
N GLU A 16 -3.67 4.09 -10.08
CA GLU A 16 -3.77 5.45 -10.61
C GLU A 16 -2.41 6.15 -10.67
N VAL A 17 -1.59 6.03 -9.61
CA VAL A 17 -0.33 6.78 -9.47
C VAL A 17 0.92 6.02 -9.89
N LEU A 18 0.80 4.70 -10.04
CA LEU A 18 1.87 3.74 -10.36
C LEU A 18 2.98 3.60 -9.30
N VAL A 19 3.31 4.68 -8.59
CA VAL A 19 4.33 4.77 -7.55
C VAL A 19 3.79 5.59 -6.38
N ALA A 20 4.01 5.12 -5.15
CA ALA A 20 3.60 5.82 -3.93
C ALA A 20 4.62 5.61 -2.81
N LYS A 21 4.85 6.67 -2.04
CA LYS A 21 5.62 6.66 -0.80
C LYS A 21 4.81 6.06 0.33
N LYS A 22 5.48 5.46 1.31
CA LYS A 22 4.82 4.96 2.52
C LYS A 22 4.01 6.06 3.22
N SER A 23 4.54 7.28 3.33
CA SER A 23 3.85 8.41 3.94
C SER A 23 2.52 8.73 3.25
N GLU A 24 2.48 8.71 1.93
CA GLU A 24 1.25 8.91 1.13
C GLU A 24 0.23 7.79 1.36
N LEU A 25 0.69 6.54 1.49
CA LEU A 25 -0.18 5.40 1.79
C LEU A 25 -0.74 5.46 3.21
N VAL A 26 0.03 5.96 4.17
CA VAL A 26 -0.45 6.22 5.54
C VAL A 26 -1.50 7.32 5.55
N GLU A 27 -1.25 8.42 4.85
CA GLU A 27 -2.19 9.52 4.69
C GLU A 27 -3.52 9.07 4.04
N LEU A 28 -3.44 8.19 3.03
CA LEU A 28 -4.60 7.62 2.34
C LEU A 28 -5.57 6.89 3.29
N VAL A 29 -5.04 6.25 4.32
CA VAL A 29 -5.81 5.32 5.18
C VAL A 29 -6.02 5.85 6.59
N LYS A 30 -5.38 6.96 6.98
CA LYS A 30 -5.46 7.51 8.35
C LYS A 30 -6.89 7.84 8.78
N ASN A 31 -7.74 8.28 7.85
CA ASN A 31 -9.13 8.66 8.13
C ASN A 31 -10.08 7.44 8.16
N ASP A 32 -9.63 6.30 7.65
CA ASP A 32 -10.39 5.06 7.60
C ASP A 32 -10.14 4.20 8.85
N ILE A 33 -8.97 4.33 9.47
CA ILE A 33 -8.56 3.48 10.57
C ILE A 33 -8.72 4.25 11.89
N ASN A 34 -9.56 3.74 12.80
CA ASN A 34 -9.62 4.22 14.19
C ASN A 34 -8.20 4.12 14.81
N PRO A 35 -7.77 5.04 15.69
CA PRO A 35 -6.40 5.59 15.70
C PRO A 35 -5.27 4.69 16.25
N SER A 36 -5.41 3.37 16.28
CA SER A 36 -4.44 2.45 16.88
C SER A 36 -3.18 2.18 16.03
N ASP A 37 -2.67 3.19 15.32
CA ASP A 37 -1.44 3.20 14.48
C ASP A 37 -1.64 2.80 12.99
N PRO A 38 -2.04 3.77 12.14
CA PRO A 38 -2.14 3.59 10.69
C PRO A 38 -0.83 3.17 10.01
N ALA A 39 0.32 3.61 10.53
CA ALA A 39 1.62 3.31 9.93
C ALA A 39 1.95 1.82 10.05
N ARG A 40 1.71 1.22 11.22
CA ARG A 40 1.87 -0.22 11.44
C ARG A 40 0.95 -1.05 10.56
N VAL A 41 -0.28 -0.59 10.33
CA VAL A 41 -1.23 -1.27 9.45
C VAL A 41 -0.75 -1.22 7.99
N VAL A 42 -0.28 -0.06 7.52
CA VAL A 42 0.32 0.08 6.18
C VAL A 42 1.54 -0.81 6.02
N ASP A 43 2.40 -0.92 7.04
CA ASP A 43 3.55 -1.84 7.00
C ASP A 43 3.12 -3.30 6.85
N ALA A 44 2.14 -3.74 7.65
CA ALA A 44 1.63 -5.10 7.57
C ALA A 44 0.99 -5.41 6.21
N VAL A 45 0.26 -4.45 5.65
CA VAL A 45 -0.41 -4.60 4.35
C VAL A 45 0.60 -4.58 3.20
N THR A 46 1.48 -3.60 3.15
CA THR A 46 2.50 -3.48 2.08
C THR A 46 3.43 -4.68 2.06
N LYS A 47 3.84 -5.20 3.23
CA LYS A 47 4.59 -6.46 3.32
C LYS A 47 3.85 -7.62 2.62
N LYS A 48 2.56 -7.82 2.90
CA LYS A 48 1.76 -8.86 2.23
C LYS A 48 1.61 -8.64 0.73
N LEU A 49 1.45 -7.38 0.30
CA LEU A 49 1.34 -7.03 -1.12
C LEU A 49 2.66 -7.30 -1.87
N VAL A 50 3.80 -7.03 -1.23
CA VAL A 50 5.14 -7.38 -1.75
C VAL A 50 5.32 -8.90 -1.82
N GLU A 51 5.00 -9.64 -0.75
CA GLU A 51 5.07 -11.11 -0.72
C GLU A 51 4.22 -11.75 -1.83
N ARG A 52 3.07 -11.15 -2.16
CA ARG A 52 2.19 -11.60 -3.26
C ARG A 52 2.67 -11.16 -4.66
N GLY A 53 3.71 -10.34 -4.74
CA GLY A 53 4.25 -9.78 -5.99
C GLY A 53 3.33 -8.75 -6.64
N LEU A 54 2.47 -8.08 -5.88
CA LEU A 54 1.51 -7.09 -6.40
C LEU A 54 2.14 -5.69 -6.46
N ILE A 55 3.02 -5.38 -5.52
CA ILE A 55 3.84 -4.17 -5.49
C ILE A 55 5.31 -4.57 -5.28
N THR A 56 6.24 -3.69 -5.59
CA THR A 56 7.67 -3.87 -5.33
C THR A 56 8.23 -2.65 -4.62
N PRO A 57 9.12 -2.81 -3.63
CA PRO A 57 9.89 -1.68 -3.12
C PRO A 57 10.78 -1.11 -4.23
N VAL A 58 10.98 0.20 -4.20
CA VAL A 58 11.88 0.94 -5.09
C VAL A 58 12.92 1.63 -4.22
N TYR A 59 14.19 1.56 -4.60
CA TYR A 59 15.27 2.23 -3.89
C TYR A 59 15.15 3.74 -4.05
N GLY A 60 15.09 4.44 -2.91
CA GLY A 60 14.99 5.89 -2.86
C GLY A 60 15.33 6.39 -1.45
N PHE A 61 15.30 7.71 -1.28
CA PHE A 61 15.55 8.37 0.01
C PHE A 61 14.49 8.06 1.07
N GLU A 62 13.30 7.64 0.63
CA GLU A 62 12.15 7.28 1.45
C GLU A 62 11.57 5.95 0.98
N THR A 63 11.02 5.16 1.89
CA THR A 63 10.33 3.89 1.56
C THR A 63 9.23 4.14 0.53
N THR A 64 9.44 3.60 -0.67
CA THR A 64 8.60 3.84 -1.85
C THR A 64 8.24 2.50 -2.49
N PHE A 65 7.03 2.40 -3.01
CA PHE A 65 6.52 1.21 -3.69
C PHE A 65 6.04 1.55 -5.10
N ALA A 66 6.32 0.67 -6.05
CA ALA A 66 5.74 0.70 -7.39
C ALA A 66 4.77 -0.47 -7.57
N ILE A 67 3.67 -0.23 -8.30
CA ILE A 67 2.74 -1.31 -8.66
C ILE A 67 3.36 -2.19 -9.75
N THR A 68 3.20 -3.50 -9.62
CA THR A 68 3.65 -4.43 -10.66
C THR A 68 2.57 -4.63 -11.72
N ARG A 69 2.94 -5.23 -12.85
CA ARG A 69 1.96 -5.70 -13.85
C ARG A 69 0.90 -6.64 -13.27
N LYS A 70 1.28 -7.44 -12.26
CA LYS A 70 0.35 -8.34 -11.55
C LYS A 70 -0.63 -7.55 -10.70
N GLY A 71 -0.14 -6.57 -9.93
CA GLY A 71 -0.97 -5.67 -9.12
C GLY A 71 -2.00 -4.88 -9.94
N MET A 72 -1.62 -4.50 -11.17
CA MET A 72 -2.54 -3.86 -12.12
C MET A 72 -3.72 -4.76 -12.54
N LYS A 73 -3.57 -6.09 -12.47
CA LYS A 73 -4.55 -7.05 -13.03
C LYS A 73 -5.34 -7.86 -12.00
N GLU A 74 -4.73 -8.23 -10.86
CA GLU A 74 -5.18 -9.39 -10.06
C GLU A 74 -5.56 -9.07 -8.59
N PHE A 75 -6.06 -7.87 -8.30
CA PHE A 75 -6.46 -7.49 -6.93
C PHE A 75 -7.96 -7.27 -6.77
#